data_AF-A0AA35RK08-F1
#
_entry.id   AF-A0AA35RK08-F1
#
_cell.length_a   1.000
_cell.length_b   1.000
_cell.length_c   1.000
_cell.angle_alpha   90.00
_cell.angle_beta   90.00
_cell.angle_gamma   90.00
#
_symmetry.space_group_name_H-M   'P 1'
#
loop_
_entity.id
_entity.type
_entity.pdbx_description
1 polymer ?
#
loop_
_entity_poly.entity_id
_entity_poly.type
_entity_poly.pdbx_seq_one_letter_code
_entity_poly.pdbx_strand_id
1 'polypeptide(L)'
;MVQQGQIDHLLQETGEIQPPDFLVRQAFLQDYEGAYRDSMDSPEAFWEGVASELEWTRRWDSVFPVGLPHLPLVPGREVQHHPERP
;
A
#
# COMPACT_ATOMS: atom_id res chain seq x y z
N MET A 1 -22.40 -21.57 -19.80
CA MET A 1 -22.03 -22.37 -18.62
C MET A 1 -20.52 -22.36 -18.52
N VAL A 2 -19.96 -21.72 -17.48
CA VAL A 2 -18.51 -21.79 -17.19
C VAL A 2 -18.30 -23.10 -16.44
N GLN A 3 -17.47 -24.01 -16.97
CA GLN A 3 -17.21 -25.29 -16.33
C GLN A 3 -16.42 -25.08 -15.03
N GLN A 4 -17.01 -25.48 -13.91
CA GLN A 4 -16.50 -25.18 -12.57
C GLN A 4 -15.08 -25.76 -12.30
N GLY A 5 -14.68 -26.83 -12.97
CA GLY A 5 -13.33 -27.41 -12.82
C GLY A 5 -12.19 -26.61 -13.46
N GLN A 6 -12.47 -25.63 -14.32
CA GLN A 6 -11.42 -24.82 -14.97
C GLN A 6 -10.89 -23.71 -14.05
N ILE A 7 -11.68 -23.28 -13.06
CA ILE A 7 -11.29 -22.26 -12.08
C ILE A 7 -10.43 -22.89 -10.98
N ASP A 8 -10.75 -24.11 -10.55
CA ASP A 8 -9.97 -24.88 -9.57
C ASP A 8 -8.51 -25.08 -10.01
N HIS A 9 -8.24 -25.25 -11.31
CA HIS A 9 -6.88 -25.43 -11.80
C HIS A 9 -6.02 -24.16 -11.66
N LEU A 10 -6.60 -22.98 -11.89
CA LEU A 10 -5.91 -21.69 -11.75
C LEU A 10 -5.66 -21.33 -10.27
N LEU A 11 -6.52 -21.78 -9.36
CA LEU A 11 -6.37 -21.58 -7.91
C LEU A 11 -5.23 -22.42 -7.30
N GLN A 12 -4.77 -23.47 -7.99
CA GLN A 12 -3.70 -24.36 -7.53
C GLN A 12 -2.30 -23.96 -8.03
N GLU A 13 -2.21 -23.00 -8.96
CA GLU A 13 -0.93 -22.50 -9.45
C GLU A 13 -0.31 -21.52 -8.45
N THR A 14 0.49 -22.04 -7.52
CA THR A 14 1.24 -21.25 -6.52
C THR A 14 2.66 -20.91 -6.98
N GLY A 15 2.85 -20.69 -8.29
CA GLY A 15 4.16 -20.39 -8.85
C GLY A 15 4.63 -18.98 -8.46
N GLU A 16 5.71 -18.88 -7.70
CA GLU A 16 6.38 -17.61 -7.44
C GLU A 16 7.50 -17.39 -8.47
N ILE A 17 7.43 -16.28 -9.20
CA ILE A 17 8.45 -15.93 -10.19
C ILE A 17 9.37 -14.89 -9.55
N GLN A 18 10.59 -15.32 -9.21
CA GLN A 18 11.59 -14.43 -8.65
C GLN A 18 12.15 -13.48 -9.73
N PRO A 19 12.28 -12.18 -9.44
CA PRO A 19 12.87 -11.24 -10.37
C PRO A 19 14.37 -11.56 -10.57
N PRO A 20 14.89 -11.43 -11.80
CA PRO A 20 16.32 -11.61 -12.05
C PRO A 20 17.15 -10.48 -11.41
N ASP A 21 18.40 -10.77 -11.03
CA ASP A 21 19.27 -9.84 -10.30
C ASP A 21 19.42 -8.46 -10.96
N PHE A 22 19.50 -8.41 -12.29
CA PHE A 22 19.66 -7.15 -13.01
C PHE A 22 18.44 -6.23 -12.80
N LEU A 23 17.24 -6.81 -12.69
CA LEU A 23 16.00 -6.08 -12.49
C LEU A 23 15.93 -5.54 -11.07
N VAL A 24 16.29 -6.36 -10.08
CA VAL A 24 16.35 -5.94 -8.66
C VAL A 24 17.28 -4.75 -8.50
N ARG A 25 18.49 -4.81 -9.08
CA ARG A 25 19.47 -3.71 -8.98
C ARG A 25 18.99 -2.41 -9.63
N GLN A 26 18.13 -2.49 -10.64
CA GLN A 26 17.58 -1.33 -11.35
C GLN A 26 16.28 -0.81 -10.74
N ALA A 27 15.75 -1.44 -9.69
CA ALA A 27 14.56 -0.97 -9.02
C ALA A 27 14.78 0.42 -8.42
N PHE A 28 13.78 1.30 -8.59
CA PHE A 28 13.78 2.61 -7.94
C PHE A 28 13.68 2.48 -6.42
N LEU A 29 12.90 1.51 -5.95
CA LEU A 29 12.75 1.20 -4.54
C LEU A 29 13.60 -0.02 -4.20
N GLN A 30 14.72 0.22 -3.51
CA GLN A 30 15.67 -0.84 -3.14
C GLN A 30 15.32 -1.50 -1.80
N ASP A 31 14.75 -0.76 -0.86
CA ASP A 31 14.30 -1.26 0.44
C ASP A 31 12.77 -1.25 0.52
N TYR A 32 12.16 -2.28 -0.08
CA TYR A 32 10.70 -2.42 -0.08
C TYR A 32 10.15 -2.62 1.33
N GLU A 33 10.78 -3.48 2.14
CA GLU A 33 10.31 -3.82 3.48
C GLU A 33 10.33 -2.61 4.42
N GLY A 34 11.41 -1.80 4.36
CA GLY A 34 11.50 -0.55 5.10
C GLY A 34 10.42 0.43 4.69
N ALA A 35 10.28 0.69 3.38
CA ALA A 35 9.26 1.61 2.87
C ALA A 35 7.83 1.13 3.17
N TYR A 36 7.59 -0.19 3.12
CA TYR A 36 6.30 -0.78 3.47
C TYR A 36 5.95 -0.52 4.94
N ARG A 37 6.89 -0.77 5.85
CA ARG A 37 6.70 -0.46 7.28
C ARG A 37 6.42 1.02 7.49
N ASP A 38 7.21 1.91 6.90
CA ASP A 38 7.05 3.35 7.07
C ASP A 38 5.70 3.84 6.51
N SER A 39 5.24 3.26 5.40
CA SER A 39 3.92 3.54 4.82
C SER A 39 2.77 3.12 5.74
N MET A 40 2.98 2.10 6.58
CA MET A 40 1.97 1.60 7.53
C MET A 40 1.99 2.36 8.84
N ASP A 41 3.18 2.69 9.35
CA ASP A 41 3.37 3.35 10.64
C ASP A 41 3.10 4.86 10.58
N SER A 42 3.39 5.50 9.44
CA SER A 42 3.22 6.95 9.26
C SER A 42 2.82 7.29 7.81
N PRO A 43 1.61 6.88 7.38
CA PRO A 43 1.17 7.01 5.99
C PRO A 43 1.18 8.45 5.48
N GLU A 44 0.76 9.42 6.30
CA GLU A 44 0.71 10.83 5.89
C GLU A 44 2.11 11.39 5.62
N ALA A 45 3.05 11.19 6.55
CA ALA A 45 4.43 11.63 6.39
C ALA A 45 5.16 10.90 5.24
N PHE A 46 4.90 9.60 5.08
CA PHE A 46 5.46 8.80 3.99
C PHE A 46 5.04 9.37 2.63
N TRP A 47 3.73 9.55 2.41
CA TRP A 47 3.20 10.03 1.14
C TRP A 47 3.47 11.52 0.91
N GLU A 48 3.56 12.34 1.96
CA GLU A 48 4.04 13.72 1.84
C GLU A 48 5.47 13.77 1.31
N GLY A 49 6.36 12.94 1.86
CA GLY A 49 7.75 12.82 1.42
C GLY A 49 7.84 12.43 -0.05
N VAL A 50 7.17 11.35 -0.44
CA VAL A 50 7.16 10.85 -1.83
C VAL A 50 6.61 11.91 -2.79
N ALA A 51 5.48 12.54 -2.45
CA ALA A 51 4.88 13.55 -3.31
C ALA A 51 5.77 14.81 -3.43
N SER A 52 6.55 15.13 -2.40
CA SER A 52 7.43 16.30 -2.39
C SER A 52 8.64 16.19 -3.32
N GLU A 53 8.99 14.98 -3.77
CA GLU A 53 10.06 14.75 -4.76
C GLU A 53 9.67 15.22 -6.17
N LEU A 54 8.38 15.41 -6.43
CA LEU A 54 7.87 15.84 -7.72
C LEU A 54 7.75 17.37 -7.79
N GLU A 55 7.86 17.93 -9.00
CA GLU A 55 7.60 19.35 -9.23
C GLU A 55 6.10 19.62 -9.38
N TRP A 56 5.59 20.51 -8.52
CA TRP A 56 4.17 20.89 -8.51
C TRP A 56 4.01 22.36 -8.84
N THR A 57 3.13 22.66 -9.80
CA THR A 57 2.69 24.04 -10.08
C THR A 57 1.92 24.64 -8.90
N ARG A 58 1.22 23.79 -8.11
CA ARG A 58 0.58 24.14 -6.84
C ARG A 58 0.61 22.92 -5.92
N ARG A 59 1.09 23.10 -4.69
CA ARG A 59 1.09 22.05 -3.66
C ARG A 59 -0.32 21.78 -3.11
N TRP A 60 -0.52 20.56 -2.62
CA TRP A 60 -1.74 20.14 -1.95
C TRP A 60 -1.81 20.69 -0.52
N ASP A 61 -3.02 20.80 0.03
CA ASP A 61 -3.24 21.24 1.41
C ASP A 61 -3.23 20.05 2.41
N SER A 62 -3.55 18.84 1.96
CA SER A 62 -3.52 17.62 2.77
C SER A 62 -3.32 16.39 1.88
N VAL A 63 -2.51 15.43 2.34
CA VAL A 63 -2.23 14.17 1.62
C VAL A 63 -3.44 13.24 1.68
N PHE A 64 -4.13 13.20 2.83
CA PHE A 64 -5.35 12.43 3.03
C PHE A 64 -6.50 13.36 3.41
N PRO A 65 -7.29 13.85 2.46
CA PRO A 65 -8.47 14.62 2.79
C PRO A 65 -9.45 13.75 3.59
N VAL A 66 -9.76 14.17 4.83
CA VAL A 66 -10.74 13.50 5.69
C VAL A 66 -12.09 13.47 4.97
N GLY A 67 -12.61 12.26 4.76
CA GLY A 67 -13.98 12.05 4.29
C GLY A 67 -14.16 12.04 2.78
N LEU A 68 -13.48 11.12 2.07
CA LEU A 68 -13.98 10.65 0.77
C LEU A 68 -15.22 9.76 1.04
N PRO A 69 -16.46 10.22 0.75
CA PRO A 69 -17.68 9.50 1.14
C PRO A 69 -17.86 8.15 0.43
N HIS A 70 -17.01 7.83 -0.56
CA HIS A 70 -17.13 6.64 -1.41
C HIS A 70 -15.90 5.72 -1.37
N LEU A 71 -14.87 6.02 -0.56
CA LEU A 71 -13.83 5.02 -0.29
C LEU A 71 -14.25 4.23 0.95
N PRO A 72 -14.74 2.98 0.82
CA PRO A 72 -14.95 2.14 1.98
C PRO A 72 -13.60 1.92 2.64
N LEU A 73 -13.42 2.55 3.81
CA LEU A 73 -12.42 2.11 4.79
C LEU A 73 -12.62 0.62 4.98
N VAL A 74 -11.57 -0.18 4.81
CA VAL A 74 -11.63 -1.63 5.02
C VAL A 74 -12.19 -1.86 6.44
N PRO A 75 -13.38 -2.46 6.59
CA PRO A 75 -13.95 -2.66 7.91
C PRO A 75 -13.11 -3.71 8.65
N GLY A 76 -12.35 -3.29 9.66
CA GLY A 76 -11.54 -4.18 10.48
C GLY A 76 -10.31 -3.58 11.17
N ARG A 77 -9.88 -2.35 10.85
CA ARG A 77 -8.84 -1.66 11.63
C ARG A 77 -9.50 -0.94 12.82
N GLU A 78 -9.87 -1.70 13.84
CA GLU A 78 -10.15 -1.12 15.16
C GLU A 78 -8.80 -0.66 15.75
N VAL A 79 -8.48 0.62 15.58
CA VAL A 79 -7.41 1.24 16.38
C VAL A 79 -7.91 1.24 17.81
N GLN A 80 -7.47 0.28 18.61
CA GLN A 80 -7.72 0.27 20.05
C GLN A 80 -6.96 1.45 20.67
N HIS A 81 -7.60 2.62 20.68
CA HIS A 81 -7.22 3.70 21.57
C HIS A 81 -7.58 3.24 22.99
N HIS A 82 -6.60 2.71 23.72
CA HIS A 82 -6.70 2.57 25.16
C HIS A 82 -6.56 3.96 25.80
N PRO A 83 -7.59 4.49 26.49
CA PRO A 83 -7.45 5.68 27.30
C PRO A 83 -6.97 5.26 28.69
N GLU A 84 -5.67 5.34 28.95
CA GLU A 84 -5.17 5.36 30.33
C GLU A 84 -5.51 6.73 30.92
N ARG A 85 -6.62 6.76 31.67
CA ARG A 85 -6.99 7.80 32.63
C ARG A 85 -6.14 7.61 33.90
N PRO A 86 -5.88 8.68 34.66
CA PRO A 86 -6.90 9.18 35.59
C PRO A 86 -7.41 10.59 35.31
#